data_AF-A0A7R9QJW2-F1
#
_entry.id   AF-A0A7R9QJW2-F1
#
_cell.length_a   1.000
_cell.length_b   1.000
_cell.length_c   1.000
_cell.angle_alpha   90.00
_cell.angle_beta   90.00
_cell.angle_gamma   90.00
#
_symmetry.space_group_name_H-M   'P 1'
#
loop_
_entity.id
_entity.type
_entity.pdbx_description
1 polymer ?
#
loop_
_entity_poly.entity_id
_entity_poly.type
_entity_poly.pdbx_seq_one_letter_code
_entity_poly.pdbx_strand_id
1 'polypeptide(L)'
;YLSHLESLLVQISPKECLICVHDKQESTAKKLTTILDNNRILVTEVKKSSLNASNLESDLDKLLNKSDNKEITINSMLEQKWLSKEAIAGVLDYLNLLGDDSNYESFQFNEINLRQFVKLDATAVHSLDLFPNAVNDSMTNKTNRTLFQVLNNCRTLSGQRLLAQLIRQPLTDINKIEERLDIIEYFVKNYDIRQDLSEIYLKKVPDLSRIYKKLHSKRATLQDCYRIYLMTKILPNFENCLIRDESDECLAMKQNFSDKLRVICAELSKLSKALEGVIDEERIESNGEFWIKADYDDDLKELRKRLDRFEEEANAVYKAVDREITKEQKEDKSVVKLESS
;
A
#
# COMPACT_ATOMS: atom_id res chain seq x y z
N TYR A 1 22.26 25.60 8.12
CA TYR A 1 22.30 24.38 7.27
C TYR A 1 21.71 23.16 7.99
N LEU A 2 22.26 22.75 9.14
CA LEU A 2 21.76 21.57 9.89
C LEU A 2 20.29 21.67 10.34
N SER A 3 19.77 22.86 10.64
CA SER A 3 18.34 23.05 10.96
C SER A 3 17.40 22.74 9.80
N HIS A 4 17.84 22.94 8.55
CA HIS A 4 17.05 22.57 7.38
C HIS A 4 17.07 21.07 7.16
N LEU A 5 18.20 20.42 7.43
CA LEU A 5 18.32 18.97 7.40
C LEU A 5 17.45 18.33 8.48
N GLU A 6 17.48 18.83 9.71
CA GLU A 6 16.63 18.34 10.80
C GLU A 6 15.15 18.42 10.43
N SER A 7 14.71 19.56 9.89
CA SER A 7 13.34 19.71 9.38
C SER A 7 13.01 18.75 8.25
N LEU A 8 13.96 18.47 7.34
CA LEU A 8 13.77 17.49 6.27
C LEU A 8 13.63 16.07 6.82
N LEU A 9 14.46 15.71 7.80
CA LEU A 9 14.45 14.39 8.44
C LEU A 9 13.14 14.15 9.19
N VAL A 10 12.59 15.16 9.85
CA VAL A 10 11.27 15.10 10.49
C VAL A 10 10.16 14.88 9.45
N GLN A 11 10.20 15.63 8.34
CA GLN A 11 9.19 15.60 7.28
C GLN A 11 9.19 14.29 6.49
N ILE A 12 10.36 13.73 6.17
CA ILE A 12 10.50 12.46 5.45
C ILE A 12 10.36 11.28 6.41
N SER A 13 10.89 11.40 7.63
CA SER A 13 10.95 10.33 8.63
C SER A 13 11.59 9.02 8.12
N PRO A 14 12.79 9.07 7.50
CA PRO A 14 13.43 7.86 7.02
C PRO A 14 13.72 6.93 8.20
N LYS A 15 13.60 5.62 7.98
CA LYS A 15 13.98 4.63 9.00
C LYS A 15 15.49 4.41 9.07
N GLU A 16 16.16 4.69 7.97
CA GLU A 16 17.58 4.44 7.77
C GLU A 16 18.19 5.55 6.91
N CYS A 17 19.41 5.95 7.21
CA CYS A 17 20.17 6.98 6.51
C CYS A 17 21.58 6.47 6.19
N LEU A 18 21.98 6.61 4.93
CA LEU A 18 23.29 6.20 4.44
C LEU A 18 24.29 7.34 4.61
N ILE A 19 25.44 7.07 5.24
CA ILE A 19 26.51 8.06 5.47
C ILE A 19 27.85 7.51 4.96
N CYS A 20 28.62 8.36 4.27
CA CYS A 20 29.98 8.06 3.86
C CYS A 20 31.00 8.36 4.99
N VAL A 21 31.86 7.39 5.30
CA VAL A 21 32.64 7.34 6.55
C VAL A 21 33.93 8.16 6.56
N HIS A 22 34.29 8.85 5.48
CA HIS A 22 35.60 9.52 5.43
C HIS A 22 35.77 10.67 6.45
N ASP A 23 34.69 11.30 6.91
CA ASP A 23 34.75 12.53 7.72
C ASP A 23 34.44 12.35 9.22
N LYS A 24 34.68 11.17 9.82
CA LYS A 24 34.48 10.95 11.27
C LYS A 24 35.32 11.90 12.17
N GLN A 25 36.36 12.55 11.63
CA GLN A 25 37.16 13.54 12.34
C GLN A 25 36.60 14.97 12.27
N GLU A 26 35.62 15.23 11.42
CA GLU A 26 35.08 16.56 11.22
C GLU A 26 33.97 16.86 12.25
N SER A 27 34.02 18.05 12.88
CA SER A 27 33.05 18.46 13.92
C SER A 27 31.57 18.44 13.44
N THR A 28 31.38 18.49 12.13
CA THR A 28 30.13 18.38 11.37
C THR A 28 29.54 16.98 11.39
N ALA A 29 30.34 15.93 11.19
CA ALA A 29 29.89 14.54 11.18
C ALA A 29 29.38 14.09 12.56
N LYS A 30 30.03 14.55 13.64
CA LYS A 30 29.57 14.31 15.02
C LYS A 30 28.22 14.98 15.31
N LYS A 31 28.01 16.20 14.80
CA LYS A 31 26.72 16.90 14.93
C LYS A 31 25.63 16.20 14.11
N LEU A 32 25.96 15.71 12.93
CA LEU A 32 25.01 15.02 12.04
C LEU A 32 24.58 13.66 12.61
N THR A 33 25.51 12.87 13.14
CA THR A 33 25.19 11.62 13.87
C THR A 33 24.30 11.90 15.08
N THR A 34 24.61 12.93 15.87
CA THR A 34 23.74 13.35 16.99
C THR A 34 22.32 13.72 16.53
N ILE A 35 22.18 14.43 15.40
CA ILE A 35 20.85 14.79 14.85
C ILE A 35 20.09 13.54 14.39
N LEU A 36 20.76 12.59 13.74
CA LEU A 36 20.13 11.35 13.29
C LEU A 36 19.70 10.48 14.47
N ASP A 37 20.54 10.40 15.51
CA ASP A 37 20.22 9.69 16.76
C ASP A 37 19.03 10.34 17.48
N ASN A 38 18.98 11.68 17.55
CA ASN A 38 17.85 12.42 18.13
C ASN A 38 16.54 12.16 17.36
N ASN A 39 16.63 11.98 16.04
CA ASN A 39 15.50 11.62 15.18
C ASN A 39 15.24 10.10 15.12
N ARG A 40 16.04 9.28 15.84
CA ARG A 40 15.96 7.81 15.89
C ARG A 40 16.08 7.14 14.53
N ILE A 41 16.97 7.65 13.69
CA ILE A 41 17.22 7.15 12.35
C ILE A 41 18.43 6.22 12.40
N LEU A 42 18.30 5.01 11.86
CA LEU A 42 19.43 4.07 11.78
C LEU A 42 20.50 4.64 10.84
N VAL A 43 21.73 4.71 11.31
CA VAL A 43 22.87 5.11 10.49
C VAL A 43 23.53 3.88 9.87
N THR A 44 23.61 3.85 8.55
CA THR A 44 24.31 2.80 7.80
C THR A 44 25.48 3.39 7.04
N GLU A 45 26.64 2.78 7.23
CA GLU A 45 27.90 3.27 6.70
C GLU A 45 28.15 2.72 5.28
N VAL A 46 28.36 3.62 4.32
CA VAL A 46 28.62 3.27 2.90
C VAL A 46 30.00 3.74 2.46
N LYS A 47 30.57 3.04 1.46
CA LYS A 47 31.88 3.37 0.88
C LYS A 47 31.76 4.54 -0.08
N LYS A 48 32.83 5.34 -0.26
CA LYS A 48 32.83 6.42 -1.26
C LYS A 48 32.57 5.92 -2.68
N SER A 49 32.95 4.68 -2.99
CA SER A 49 32.72 4.07 -4.29
C SER A 49 31.23 3.89 -4.64
N SER A 50 30.35 3.71 -3.66
CA SER A 50 28.91 3.54 -3.91
C SER A 50 28.19 4.87 -4.18
N LEU A 51 28.80 6.00 -3.84
CA LEU A 51 28.28 7.34 -4.16
C LEU A 51 28.65 7.81 -5.58
N ASN A 52 29.21 6.92 -6.41
CA ASN A 52 29.61 7.27 -7.75
C ASN A 52 28.38 7.51 -8.65
N ALA A 53 28.18 8.77 -9.04
CA ALA A 53 27.06 9.19 -9.86
C ALA A 53 27.32 9.16 -11.38
N SER A 54 28.42 8.55 -11.86
CA SER A 54 28.76 8.51 -13.30
C SER A 54 27.66 7.90 -14.17
N ASN A 55 26.97 6.87 -13.69
CA ASN A 55 25.93 6.16 -14.44
C ASN A 55 24.50 6.58 -14.08
N LEU A 56 24.35 7.54 -13.15
CA LEU A 56 23.04 7.86 -12.56
C LEU A 56 22.00 8.24 -13.61
N GLU A 57 22.37 9.00 -14.63
CA GLU A 57 21.45 9.42 -15.70
C GLU A 57 20.88 8.20 -16.43
N SER A 58 21.76 7.28 -16.87
CA SER A 58 21.34 6.03 -17.52
C SER A 58 20.55 5.10 -16.60
N ASP A 59 20.82 5.14 -15.30
CA ASP A 59 20.11 4.34 -14.30
C ASP A 59 18.71 4.90 -14.05
N LEU A 60 18.57 6.23 -13.99
CA LEU A 60 17.29 6.93 -13.87
C LEU A 60 16.43 6.74 -15.12
N ASP A 61 17.01 6.78 -16.32
CA ASP A 61 16.27 6.54 -17.57
C ASP A 61 15.57 5.18 -17.61
N LYS A 62 16.13 4.18 -16.93
CA LYS A 62 15.51 2.84 -16.80
C LYS A 62 14.44 2.79 -15.72
N LEU A 63 14.61 3.53 -14.63
CA LEU A 63 13.74 3.47 -13.45
C LEU A 63 12.53 4.40 -13.54
N LEU A 64 12.66 5.51 -14.26
CA LEU A 64 11.63 6.54 -14.35
C LEU A 64 10.57 6.20 -15.40
N ASN A 65 9.31 6.52 -15.09
CA ASN A 65 8.22 6.34 -16.03
C ASN A 65 8.33 7.36 -17.18
N LYS A 66 8.41 6.85 -18.42
CA LYS A 66 8.56 7.64 -19.67
C LYS A 66 7.32 8.44 -20.06
N SER A 67 6.20 8.28 -19.35
CA SER A 67 4.98 9.05 -19.60
C SER A 67 5.14 10.55 -19.34
N ASP A 68 6.16 10.95 -18.58
CA ASP A 68 6.47 12.35 -18.30
C ASP A 68 7.63 12.81 -19.19
N ASN A 69 7.35 13.69 -20.17
CA ASN A 69 8.34 14.41 -21.00
C ASN A 69 9.24 15.35 -20.17
N LYS A 70 9.99 14.82 -19.19
CA LYS A 70 10.76 15.57 -18.19
C LYS A 70 12.25 15.25 -18.15
N GLU A 71 12.78 14.40 -19.05
CA GLU A 71 14.22 14.05 -19.09
C GLU A 71 15.13 15.29 -19.07
N ILE A 72 14.81 16.30 -19.90
CA ILE A 72 15.59 17.55 -19.98
C ILE A 72 15.57 18.33 -18.65
N THR A 73 14.43 18.30 -17.94
CA THR A 73 14.29 18.98 -16.64
C THR A 73 15.06 18.27 -15.54
N ILE A 74 15.06 16.93 -15.54
CA ILE A 74 15.76 16.12 -14.53
C ILE A 74 17.27 16.30 -14.66
N ASN A 75 17.81 16.24 -15.88
CA ASN A 75 19.24 16.44 -16.11
C ASN A 75 19.69 17.84 -15.69
N SER A 76 18.91 18.88 -16.03
CA SER A 76 19.17 20.24 -15.56
C SER A 76 19.11 20.38 -14.03
N MET A 77 18.17 19.71 -13.36
CA MET A 77 18.07 19.69 -11.89
C MET A 77 19.25 18.98 -11.23
N LEU A 78 19.70 17.87 -11.81
CA LEU A 78 20.83 17.08 -11.30
C LEU A 78 22.16 17.83 -11.48
N GLU A 79 22.34 18.54 -12.59
CA GLU A 79 23.52 19.38 -12.84
C GLU A 79 23.65 20.52 -11.81
N GLN A 80 22.53 21.15 -11.44
CA GLN A 80 22.54 22.22 -10.44
C GLN A 80 22.82 21.74 -9.01
N LYS A 81 22.60 20.45 -8.72
CA LYS A 81 22.63 19.87 -7.36
C LYS A 81 23.48 18.60 -7.28
N TRP A 82 24.77 18.75 -7.55
CA TRP A 82 25.71 17.61 -7.58
C TRP A 82 25.74 16.76 -6.29
N LEU A 83 25.60 17.35 -5.09
CA LEU A 83 25.52 16.57 -3.84
C LEU A 83 24.28 15.66 -3.80
N SER A 84 23.15 16.12 -4.34
CA SER A 84 21.94 15.31 -4.43
C SER A 84 22.13 14.15 -5.42
N LYS A 85 22.88 14.39 -6.50
CA LYS A 85 23.25 13.37 -7.49
C LYS A 85 24.00 12.20 -6.83
N GLU A 86 25.03 12.48 -6.04
CA GLU A 86 25.82 11.47 -5.34
C GLU A 86 24.99 10.70 -4.29
N ALA A 87 24.16 11.42 -3.52
CA ALA A 87 23.31 10.79 -2.50
C ALA A 87 22.27 9.84 -3.12
N ILE A 88 21.66 10.22 -4.25
CA ILE A 88 20.71 9.36 -4.97
C ILE A 88 21.43 8.11 -5.51
N ALA A 89 22.61 8.27 -6.12
CA ALA A 89 23.39 7.15 -6.62
C ALA A 89 23.70 6.13 -5.50
N GLY A 90 24.10 6.60 -4.32
CA GLY A 90 24.32 5.73 -3.16
C GLY A 90 23.08 4.99 -2.68
N VAL A 91 21.90 5.61 -2.74
CA VAL A 91 20.64 4.95 -2.39
C VAL A 91 20.24 3.91 -3.44
N LEU A 92 20.43 4.21 -4.73
CA LEU A 92 20.12 3.27 -5.81
C LEU A 92 20.99 2.01 -5.74
N ASP A 93 22.30 2.18 -5.48
CA ASP A 93 23.26 1.08 -5.29
C ASP A 93 22.92 0.26 -4.04
N TYR A 94 22.65 0.93 -2.89
CA TYR A 94 22.33 0.25 -1.64
C TYR A 94 21.03 -0.57 -1.72
N LEU A 95 19.98 -0.02 -2.33
CA LEU A 95 18.71 -0.73 -2.52
C LEU A 95 18.75 -1.73 -3.68
N ASN A 96 19.84 -1.75 -4.46
CA ASN A 96 20.02 -2.55 -5.66
C ASN A 96 18.79 -2.50 -6.59
N LEU A 97 18.27 -1.28 -6.85
CA LEU A 97 17.00 -1.13 -7.56
C LEU A 97 17.05 -1.69 -8.99
N LEU A 98 18.20 -1.58 -9.65
CA LEU A 98 18.42 -2.12 -11.00
C LEU A 98 18.57 -3.65 -11.03
N GLY A 99 18.79 -4.29 -9.88
CA GLY A 99 18.87 -5.74 -9.78
C GLY A 99 17.52 -6.45 -9.88
N ASP A 100 16.41 -5.71 -9.80
CA ASP A 100 15.05 -6.23 -9.93
C ASP A 100 14.34 -5.52 -11.09
N ASP A 101 14.13 -6.24 -12.19
CA ASP A 101 13.48 -5.71 -13.40
C ASP A 101 12.06 -5.17 -13.13
N SER A 102 11.43 -5.57 -12.02
CA SER A 102 10.15 -5.02 -11.59
C SER A 102 10.23 -3.60 -11.03
N ASN A 103 11.41 -2.98 -11.00
CA ASN A 103 11.56 -1.58 -10.63
C ASN A 103 11.62 -0.64 -11.85
N TYR A 104 11.79 -1.17 -13.07
CA TYR A 104 11.86 -0.33 -14.26
C TYR A 104 10.54 0.41 -14.53
N GLU A 105 10.66 1.65 -15.00
CA GLU A 105 9.56 2.57 -15.33
C GLU A 105 8.52 2.77 -14.21
N SER A 106 8.88 2.47 -12.95
CA SER A 106 7.95 2.46 -11.82
C SER A 106 8.08 3.68 -10.88
N PHE A 107 9.13 4.49 -11.07
CA PHE A 107 9.43 5.64 -10.22
C PHE A 107 9.08 6.97 -10.89
N GLN A 108 8.85 7.97 -10.06
CA GLN A 108 8.71 9.37 -10.46
C GLN A 108 9.78 10.21 -9.78
N PHE A 109 10.34 11.17 -10.52
CA PHE A 109 11.34 12.09 -9.99
C PHE A 109 10.69 13.39 -9.56
N ASN A 110 10.76 13.72 -8.26
CA ASN A 110 10.18 14.92 -7.70
C ASN A 110 11.18 15.64 -6.79
N GLU A 111 11.29 16.95 -6.94
CA GLU A 111 12.06 17.79 -6.03
C GLU A 111 11.25 18.10 -4.75
N ILE A 112 11.85 17.84 -3.59
CA ILE A 112 11.25 18.18 -2.30
C ILE A 112 11.57 19.65 -1.98
N ASN A 113 10.53 20.50 -1.97
CA ASN A 113 10.66 21.90 -1.59
C ASN A 113 10.24 22.12 -0.13
N LEU A 114 11.24 22.28 0.74
CA LEU A 114 11.05 22.51 2.18
C LEU A 114 10.26 23.79 2.53
N ARG A 115 10.13 24.76 1.61
CA ARG A 115 9.40 26.02 1.88
C ARG A 115 7.89 25.87 1.83
N GLN A 116 7.40 24.78 1.23
CA GLN A 116 5.96 24.50 1.12
C GLN A 116 5.36 24.01 2.44
N PHE A 117 6.20 23.68 3.42
CA PHE A 117 5.80 23.13 4.69
C PHE A 117 6.39 23.90 5.87
N VAL A 118 5.70 23.83 7.00
CA VAL A 118 6.20 24.35 8.27
C VAL A 118 7.45 23.57 8.67
N LYS A 119 8.48 24.28 9.14
CA LYS A 119 9.70 23.67 9.65
C LYS A 119 9.48 23.20 11.07
N LEU A 120 9.66 21.90 11.30
CA LEU A 120 9.54 21.26 12.60
C LEU A 120 10.89 20.65 12.96
N ASP A 121 11.32 20.82 14.21
CA ASP A 121 12.49 20.13 14.76
C ASP A 121 12.05 18.88 15.54
N ALA A 122 13.00 18.01 15.89
CA ALA A 122 12.69 16.79 16.64
C ALA A 122 12.06 17.12 18.01
N THR A 123 12.48 18.23 18.62
CA THR A 123 11.98 18.71 19.92
C THR A 123 10.51 19.10 19.84
N ALA A 124 10.07 19.86 18.82
CA ALA A 124 8.67 20.22 18.66
C ALA A 124 7.81 18.99 18.39
N VAL A 125 8.28 18.05 17.56
CA VAL A 125 7.55 16.79 17.30
C VAL A 125 7.31 16.01 18.60
N HIS A 126 8.30 15.98 19.48
CA HIS A 126 8.19 15.35 20.79
C HIS A 126 7.32 16.14 21.76
N SER A 127 7.53 17.46 21.85
CA SER A 127 6.83 18.34 22.80
C SER A 127 5.34 18.48 22.49
N LEU A 128 4.95 18.33 21.22
CA LEU A 128 3.57 18.32 20.77
C LEU A 128 2.96 16.91 20.72
N ASP A 129 3.70 15.89 21.15
CA ASP A 129 3.28 14.48 21.14
C ASP A 129 2.64 14.07 19.79
N LEU A 130 3.29 14.41 18.67
CA LEU A 130 2.68 14.21 17.35
C LEU A 130 2.51 12.73 17.00
N PHE A 131 3.46 11.88 17.41
CA PHE A 131 3.52 10.45 17.07
C PHE A 131 3.91 9.58 18.27
N PRO A 132 3.46 8.31 18.32
CA PRO A 132 3.75 7.40 19.43
C PRO A 132 5.24 7.10 19.55
N ASN A 133 5.71 7.01 20.80
CA ASN A 133 7.10 6.73 21.15
C ASN A 133 7.26 5.28 21.63
N ALA A 134 8.02 4.47 20.88
CA ALA A 134 8.21 3.04 21.16
C ALA A 134 8.85 2.72 22.54
N VAL A 135 9.56 3.66 23.16
CA VAL A 135 10.33 3.42 24.40
C VAL A 135 9.47 3.52 25.67
N ASN A 136 8.36 4.27 25.64
CA ASN A 136 7.54 4.53 26.83
C ASN A 136 6.21 3.74 26.84
N ASP A 137 5.97 2.88 25.84
CA ASP A 137 4.66 2.27 25.60
C ASP A 137 4.51 0.84 26.19
N SER A 138 5.53 0.30 26.88
CA SER A 138 5.43 -1.05 27.46
C SER A 138 4.76 -1.10 28.83
N MET A 139 4.48 0.05 29.46
CA MET A 139 3.89 0.09 30.79
C MET A 139 2.90 1.26 30.91
N THR A 140 1.61 0.92 31.01
CA THR A 140 0.47 1.76 31.45
C THR A 140 -0.44 2.43 30.38
N ASN A 141 -1.61 1.80 30.22
CA ASN A 141 -2.95 2.36 29.93
C ASN A 141 -3.28 2.93 28.53
N LYS A 142 -4.36 2.34 27.99
CA LYS A 142 -5.09 2.56 26.72
C LYS A 142 -5.74 3.96 26.58
N THR A 143 -4.97 5.03 26.57
CA THR A 143 -5.50 6.36 26.20
C THR A 143 -4.74 6.90 25.01
N ASN A 144 -5.42 7.39 23.99
CA ASN A 144 -4.82 8.02 22.81
C ASN A 144 -3.99 9.24 23.26
N ARG A 145 -2.65 9.09 23.38
CA ARG A 145 -1.77 10.14 23.93
C ARG A 145 -1.22 11.09 22.87
N THR A 146 -1.25 10.70 21.60
CA THR A 146 -0.60 11.45 20.53
C THR A 146 -1.58 12.01 19.52
N LEU A 147 -1.24 13.13 18.88
CA LEU A 147 -2.10 13.78 17.88
C LEU A 147 -2.48 12.81 16.76
N PHE A 148 -1.51 12.04 16.26
CA PHE A 148 -1.77 11.02 15.26
C PHE A 148 -2.79 9.98 15.75
N GLN A 149 -2.68 9.46 16.97
CA GLN A 149 -3.64 8.48 17.49
C GLN A 149 -5.05 9.05 17.67
N VAL A 150 -5.18 10.34 18.03
CA VAL A 150 -6.48 11.00 18.18
C VAL A 150 -7.15 11.23 16.83
N LEU A 151 -6.40 11.71 15.84
CA LEU A 151 -6.94 12.04 14.52
C LEU A 151 -7.10 10.83 13.60
N ASN A 152 -6.33 9.76 13.82
CA ASN A 152 -6.31 8.61 12.93
C ASN A 152 -7.52 7.70 13.10
N ASN A 153 -8.60 8.05 12.41
CA ASN A 153 -9.77 7.21 12.17
C ASN A 153 -9.82 6.71 10.71
N CYS A 154 -8.69 6.72 10.00
CA CYS A 154 -8.63 6.30 8.60
C CYS A 154 -8.92 4.80 8.45
N ARG A 155 -9.79 4.47 7.49
CA ARG A 155 -10.25 3.09 7.23
C ARG A 155 -9.33 2.28 6.33
N THR A 156 -8.41 2.93 5.62
CA THR A 156 -7.43 2.31 4.73
C THR A 156 -6.01 2.57 5.21
N LEU A 157 -5.09 1.62 4.98
CA LEU A 157 -3.67 1.80 5.31
C LEU A 157 -3.03 2.96 4.53
N SER A 158 -3.44 3.18 3.29
CA SER A 158 -3.00 4.33 2.49
C SER A 158 -3.43 5.65 3.13
N GLY A 159 -4.67 5.73 3.63
CA GLY A 159 -5.16 6.90 4.37
C GLY A 159 -4.38 7.15 5.67
N GLN A 160 -4.07 6.09 6.42
CA GLN A 160 -3.24 6.21 7.64
C GLN A 160 -1.84 6.75 7.35
N ARG A 161 -1.20 6.27 6.27
CA ARG A 161 0.11 6.77 5.82
C ARG A 161 0.02 8.22 5.37
N LEU A 162 -1.01 8.58 4.61
CA LEU A 162 -1.22 9.94 4.17
C LEU A 162 -1.43 10.89 5.35
N LEU A 163 -2.28 10.53 6.33
CA LEU A 163 -2.48 11.34 7.53
C LEU A 163 -1.18 11.56 8.31
N ALA A 164 -0.38 10.50 8.49
CA ALA A 164 0.93 10.63 9.14
C ALA A 164 1.84 11.60 8.36
N GLN A 165 1.83 11.54 7.03
CA GLN A 165 2.56 12.48 6.19
C GLN A 165 2.03 13.92 6.35
N LEU A 166 0.71 14.13 6.36
CA LEU A 166 0.09 15.45 6.49
C LEU A 166 0.44 16.12 7.84
N ILE A 167 0.48 15.35 8.94
CA ILE A 167 0.89 15.86 10.25
C ILE A 167 2.37 16.25 10.25
N ARG A 168 3.23 15.50 9.56
CA ARG A 168 4.67 15.83 9.41
C ARG A 168 4.93 16.99 8.47
N GLN A 169 4.03 17.25 7.54
CA GLN A 169 4.16 18.24 6.48
C GLN A 169 3.00 19.25 6.52
N PRO A 170 2.89 20.10 7.58
CA PRO A 170 1.86 21.12 7.64
C PRO A 170 2.06 22.13 6.51
N LEU A 171 1.00 22.45 5.76
CA LEU A 171 1.05 23.37 4.64
C LEU A 171 1.33 24.81 5.09
N THR A 172 2.01 25.58 4.24
CA THR A 172 2.19 27.03 4.41
C THR A 172 1.37 27.87 3.42
N ASP A 173 0.86 27.24 2.36
CA ASP A 173 0.08 27.89 1.30
C ASP A 173 -1.40 28.00 1.70
N ILE A 174 -1.91 29.24 1.82
CA ILE A 174 -3.28 29.54 2.25
C ILE A 174 -4.31 28.86 1.34
N ASN A 175 -4.11 28.88 0.02
CA ASN A 175 -5.10 28.35 -0.93
C ASN A 175 -5.25 26.84 -0.76
N LYS A 176 -4.13 26.12 -0.54
CA LYS A 176 -4.15 24.67 -0.29
C LYS A 176 -4.74 24.31 1.08
N ILE A 177 -4.62 25.21 2.05
CA ILE A 177 -5.24 25.04 3.38
C ILE A 177 -6.75 25.20 3.23
N GLU A 178 -7.22 26.28 2.59
CA GLU A 178 -8.64 26.56 2.34
C GLU A 178 -9.27 25.43 1.53
N GLU A 179 -8.65 24.99 0.43
CA GLU A 179 -9.13 23.87 -0.38
C GLU A 179 -9.34 22.58 0.45
N ARG A 180 -8.42 22.28 1.38
CA ARG A 180 -8.57 21.13 2.29
C ARG A 180 -9.68 21.34 3.31
N LEU A 181 -9.83 22.56 3.82
CA LEU A 181 -10.88 22.89 4.78
C LEU A 181 -12.26 22.81 4.12
N ASP A 182 -12.40 23.25 2.87
CA ASP A 182 -13.63 23.14 2.09
C ASP A 182 -14.06 21.68 1.92
N ILE A 183 -13.11 20.80 1.61
CA ILE A 183 -13.34 19.35 1.52
C ILE A 183 -13.80 18.78 2.87
N ILE A 184 -13.17 19.20 3.97
CA ILE A 184 -13.56 18.75 5.31
C ILE A 184 -14.96 19.25 5.66
N GLU A 185 -15.24 20.53 5.40
CA GLU A 185 -16.54 21.16 5.66
C GLU A 185 -17.66 20.45 4.90
N TYR A 186 -17.42 20.05 3.65
CA TYR A 186 -18.37 19.23 2.88
C TYR A 186 -18.73 17.93 3.61
N PHE A 187 -17.75 17.17 4.10
CA PHE A 187 -18.01 15.93 4.85
C PHE A 187 -18.53 16.16 6.28
N VAL A 188 -18.38 17.37 6.83
CA VAL A 188 -18.98 17.76 8.11
C VAL A 188 -20.47 18.03 7.93
N LYS A 189 -20.86 18.75 6.86
CA LYS A 189 -22.26 19.03 6.52
C LYS A 189 -23.01 17.77 6.08
N ASN A 190 -22.36 16.93 5.26
CA ASN A 190 -22.98 15.74 4.67
C ASN A 190 -22.63 14.49 5.49
N TYR A 191 -23.24 14.37 6.67
CA TYR A 191 -23.00 13.28 7.62
C TYR A 191 -23.24 11.90 7.01
N ASP A 192 -24.35 11.73 6.27
CA ASP A 192 -24.76 10.44 5.71
C ASP A 192 -23.73 9.94 4.69
N ILE A 193 -23.26 10.83 3.80
CA ILE A 193 -22.20 10.53 2.84
C ILE A 193 -20.91 10.11 3.57
N ARG A 194 -20.50 10.85 4.60
CA ARG A 194 -19.32 10.52 5.39
C ARG A 194 -19.44 9.15 6.07
N GLN A 195 -20.61 8.84 6.62
CA GLN A 195 -20.86 7.57 7.30
C GLN A 195 -20.84 6.40 6.30
N ASP A 196 -21.53 6.52 5.17
CA ASP A 196 -21.53 5.51 4.11
C ASP A 196 -20.12 5.24 3.59
N LEU A 197 -19.35 6.29 3.28
CA LEU A 197 -17.97 6.17 2.83
C LEU A 197 -17.08 5.49 3.87
N SER A 198 -17.15 5.92 5.14
CA SER A 198 -16.32 5.36 6.21
C SER A 198 -16.67 3.90 6.54
N GLU A 199 -17.95 3.60 6.73
CA GLU A 199 -18.38 2.33 7.31
C GLU A 199 -18.66 1.26 6.26
N ILE A 200 -19.09 1.64 5.05
CA ILE A 200 -19.51 0.69 4.01
C ILE A 200 -18.42 0.51 2.96
N TYR A 201 -17.88 1.60 2.43
CA TYR A 201 -17.06 1.53 1.21
C TYR A 201 -15.55 1.52 1.48
N LEU A 202 -15.00 2.46 2.24
CA LEU A 202 -13.54 2.57 2.45
C LEU A 202 -12.93 1.36 3.16
N LYS A 203 -13.69 0.69 4.05
CA LYS A 203 -13.24 -0.57 4.70
C LYS A 203 -12.97 -1.71 3.71
N LYS A 204 -13.62 -1.67 2.55
CA LYS A 204 -13.51 -2.70 1.51
C LYS A 204 -12.41 -2.39 0.49
N VAL A 205 -11.80 -1.20 0.55
CA VAL A 205 -10.69 -0.82 -0.34
C VAL A 205 -9.40 -1.47 0.18
N PRO A 206 -8.77 -2.37 -0.60
CA PRO A 206 -7.51 -2.99 -0.19
C PRO A 206 -6.35 -2.00 -0.29
N ASP A 207 -5.18 -2.39 0.24
CA ASP A 207 -3.94 -1.63 0.06
C ASP A 207 -3.43 -1.77 -1.39
N LEU A 208 -3.94 -0.89 -2.27
CA LEU A 208 -3.65 -0.90 -3.69
C LEU A 208 -2.16 -0.75 -4.00
N SER A 209 -1.41 0.05 -3.24
CA SER A 209 0.03 0.19 -3.45
C SER A 209 0.77 -1.13 -3.25
N ARG A 210 0.34 -1.94 -2.28
CA ARG A 210 0.92 -3.26 -2.03
C ARG A 210 0.54 -4.26 -3.11
N ILE A 211 -0.71 -4.26 -3.56
CA ILE A 211 -1.15 -5.15 -4.64
C ILE A 211 -0.48 -4.77 -5.96
N TYR A 212 -0.40 -3.48 -6.27
CA TYR A 212 0.31 -2.95 -7.45
C TYR A 212 1.76 -3.45 -7.49
N LYS A 213 2.50 -3.37 -6.37
CA LYS A 213 3.88 -3.90 -6.29
C LYS A 213 3.95 -5.40 -6.59
N LYS A 214 2.99 -6.19 -6.12
CA LYS A 214 2.92 -7.63 -6.43
C LYS A 214 2.61 -7.90 -7.90
N LEU A 215 1.67 -7.14 -8.49
CA LEU A 215 1.32 -7.25 -9.91
C LEU A 215 2.52 -6.92 -10.79
N HIS A 216 3.18 -5.80 -10.51
CA HIS A 216 4.34 -5.34 -11.25
C HIS A 216 5.52 -6.33 -11.15
N SER A 217 5.73 -6.94 -9.98
CA SER A 217 6.74 -7.99 -9.78
C SER A 217 6.31 -9.39 -10.24
N LYS A 218 5.14 -9.54 -10.91
CA LYS A 218 4.57 -10.82 -11.37
C LYS A 218 4.44 -11.87 -10.25
N ARG A 219 4.28 -11.42 -9.00
CA ARG A 219 4.10 -12.25 -7.79
C ARG A 219 2.68 -12.13 -7.23
N ALA A 220 1.76 -11.50 -7.97
CA ALA A 220 0.36 -11.41 -7.58
C ALA A 220 -0.32 -12.77 -7.66
N THR A 221 -1.13 -13.06 -6.64
CA THR A 221 -1.94 -14.28 -6.58
C THR A 221 -3.35 -14.02 -7.09
N LEU A 222 -4.10 -15.08 -7.42
CA LEU A 222 -5.52 -14.94 -7.80
C LEU A 222 -6.35 -14.27 -6.70
N GLN A 223 -5.98 -14.46 -5.43
CA GLN A 223 -6.57 -13.74 -4.30
C GLN A 223 -6.34 -12.22 -4.38
N ASP A 224 -5.15 -11.79 -4.79
CA ASP A 224 -4.86 -10.36 -4.97
C ASP A 224 -5.71 -9.77 -6.12
N CYS A 225 -5.88 -10.51 -7.22
CA CYS A 225 -6.77 -10.13 -8.32
C CYS A 225 -8.25 -10.08 -7.89
N TYR A 226 -8.71 -11.05 -7.11
CA TYR A 226 -10.06 -11.07 -6.57
C TYR A 226 -10.34 -9.88 -5.62
N ARG A 227 -9.35 -9.45 -4.84
CA ARG A 227 -9.48 -8.24 -3.99
C ARG A 227 -9.64 -6.97 -4.82
N ILE A 228 -8.92 -6.85 -5.93
CA ILE A 228 -9.12 -5.75 -6.88
C ILE A 228 -10.53 -5.83 -7.46
N TYR A 229 -10.94 -7.02 -7.88
CA TYR A 229 -12.27 -7.25 -8.44
C TYR A 229 -13.42 -6.87 -7.49
N LEU A 230 -13.33 -7.26 -6.22
CA LEU A 230 -14.30 -6.84 -5.20
C LEU A 230 -14.34 -5.31 -5.06
N MET A 231 -13.17 -4.66 -5.09
CA MET A 231 -13.09 -3.20 -5.05
C MET A 231 -13.71 -2.56 -6.29
N THR A 232 -13.49 -3.10 -7.49
CA THR A 232 -14.11 -2.58 -8.72
C THR A 232 -15.63 -2.72 -8.72
N LYS A 233 -16.18 -3.78 -8.12
CA LYS A 233 -17.64 -3.92 -7.93
C LYS A 233 -18.24 -2.85 -7.02
N ILE A 234 -17.49 -2.37 -6.04
CA ILE A 234 -17.96 -1.39 -5.05
C ILE A 234 -17.81 0.05 -5.57
N LEU A 235 -16.85 0.28 -6.45
CA LEU A 235 -16.45 1.60 -6.91
C LEU A 235 -17.59 2.44 -7.55
N PRO A 236 -18.52 1.87 -8.35
CA PRO A 236 -19.66 2.63 -8.86
C PRO A 236 -20.59 3.15 -7.75
N ASN A 237 -20.81 2.34 -6.70
CA ASN A 237 -21.62 2.77 -5.56
C ASN A 237 -20.89 3.83 -4.72
N PHE A 238 -19.56 3.74 -4.64
CA PHE A 238 -18.71 4.77 -4.06
C PHE A 238 -18.83 6.11 -4.81
N GLU A 239 -18.74 6.08 -6.15
CA GLU A 239 -18.93 7.28 -7.00
C GLU A 239 -20.32 7.88 -6.81
N ASN A 240 -21.37 7.06 -6.88
CA ASN A 240 -22.74 7.51 -6.71
C ASN A 240 -22.99 8.14 -5.32
N CYS A 241 -22.37 7.60 -4.27
CA CYS A 241 -22.44 8.17 -2.92
C CYS A 241 -21.90 9.60 -2.86
N LEU A 242 -20.82 9.90 -3.60
CA LEU A 242 -20.25 11.25 -3.69
C LEU A 242 -21.05 12.22 -4.57
N ILE A 243 -21.90 11.71 -5.47
CA ILE A 243 -22.72 12.52 -6.38
C ILE A 243 -24.11 12.83 -5.79
N ARG A 244 -24.53 12.11 -4.74
CA ARG A 244 -25.90 12.20 -4.16
C ARG A 244 -26.35 13.60 -3.74
N ASP A 245 -25.44 14.49 -3.37
CA ASP A 245 -25.74 15.90 -3.13
C ASP A 245 -25.32 16.76 -4.33
N GLU A 246 -26.26 17.00 -5.24
CA GLU A 246 -26.13 18.05 -6.26
C GLU A 246 -26.29 19.46 -5.66
N SER A 247 -26.71 19.57 -4.38
CA SER A 247 -27.16 20.83 -3.78
C SER A 247 -26.11 21.64 -3.01
N ASP A 248 -24.81 21.34 -3.09
CA ASP A 248 -23.81 22.34 -2.69
C ASP A 248 -22.47 22.22 -3.44
N GLU A 249 -22.05 23.35 -3.98
CA GLU A 249 -21.07 23.57 -5.05
C GLU A 249 -19.62 23.49 -4.55
N CYS A 250 -19.24 22.44 -3.81
CA CYS A 250 -17.83 22.29 -3.44
C CYS A 250 -17.00 21.92 -4.68
N LEU A 251 -16.48 22.93 -5.37
CA LEU A 251 -15.64 22.78 -6.56
C LEU A 251 -14.40 21.92 -6.25
N ALA A 252 -13.82 22.11 -5.05
CA ALA A 252 -12.70 21.32 -4.56
C ALA A 252 -13.04 19.82 -4.49
N MET A 253 -14.26 19.45 -4.07
CA MET A 253 -14.71 18.05 -4.06
C MET A 253 -14.86 17.48 -5.46
N LYS A 254 -15.50 18.21 -6.38
CA LYS A 254 -15.69 17.78 -7.77
C LYS A 254 -14.35 17.54 -8.46
N GLN A 255 -13.46 18.53 -8.41
CA GLN A 255 -12.16 18.50 -9.09
C GLN A 255 -11.19 17.49 -8.46
N ASN A 256 -11.17 17.36 -7.13
CA ASN A 256 -10.19 16.48 -6.47
C ASN A 256 -10.64 15.04 -6.33
N PHE A 257 -11.94 14.77 -6.28
CA PHE A 257 -12.46 13.43 -6.04
C PHE A 257 -13.38 12.98 -7.16
N SER A 258 -14.54 13.60 -7.36
CA SER A 258 -15.60 13.06 -8.22
C SER A 258 -15.15 12.88 -9.68
N ASP A 259 -14.52 13.89 -10.28
CA ASP A 259 -14.07 13.84 -11.68
C ASP A 259 -12.95 12.80 -11.86
N LYS A 260 -11.99 12.77 -10.94
CA LYS A 260 -10.88 11.80 -10.97
C LYS A 260 -11.39 10.37 -10.77
N LEU A 261 -12.30 10.17 -9.82
CA LEU A 261 -12.91 8.87 -9.55
C LEU A 261 -13.72 8.38 -10.73
N ARG A 262 -14.49 9.24 -11.39
CA ARG A 262 -15.26 8.87 -12.59
C ARG A 262 -14.37 8.32 -13.71
N VAL A 263 -13.23 8.97 -13.97
CA VAL A 263 -12.25 8.47 -14.95
C VAL A 263 -11.71 7.10 -14.54
N ILE A 264 -11.30 6.96 -13.27
CA ILE A 264 -10.78 5.69 -12.74
C ILE A 264 -11.84 4.57 -12.79
N CYS A 265 -13.11 4.87 -12.47
CA CYS A 265 -14.22 3.92 -12.56
C CYS A 265 -14.38 3.40 -13.99
N ALA A 266 -14.34 4.30 -14.97
CA ALA A 266 -14.47 3.94 -16.38
C ALA A 266 -13.32 3.02 -16.83
N GLU A 267 -12.08 3.30 -16.44
CA GLU A 267 -10.93 2.46 -16.78
C GLU A 267 -10.98 1.09 -16.10
N LEU A 268 -11.27 1.06 -14.79
CA LEU A 268 -11.34 -0.17 -14.02
C LEU A 268 -12.55 -1.04 -14.37
N SER A 269 -13.62 -0.47 -14.94
CA SER A 269 -14.78 -1.24 -15.41
C SER A 269 -14.39 -2.28 -16.49
N LYS A 270 -13.41 -1.95 -17.34
CA LYS A 270 -12.89 -2.87 -18.36
C LYS A 270 -12.16 -4.06 -17.72
N LEU A 271 -11.38 -3.77 -16.68
CA LEU A 271 -10.68 -4.78 -15.89
C LEU A 271 -11.66 -5.66 -15.10
N SER A 272 -12.71 -5.09 -14.53
CA SER A 272 -13.76 -5.84 -13.83
C SER A 272 -14.41 -6.89 -14.73
N LYS A 273 -14.81 -6.49 -15.95
CA LYS A 273 -15.42 -7.40 -16.93
C LYS A 273 -14.47 -8.52 -17.36
N ALA A 274 -13.18 -8.22 -17.50
CA ALA A 274 -12.18 -9.25 -17.79
C ALA A 274 -12.04 -10.25 -16.65
N LEU A 275 -12.00 -9.78 -15.40
CA LEU A 275 -11.90 -10.65 -14.22
C LEU A 275 -13.19 -11.45 -13.95
N GLU A 276 -14.37 -10.89 -14.25
CA GLU A 276 -15.67 -11.59 -14.19
C GLU A 276 -15.69 -12.85 -15.06
N GLY A 277 -15.08 -12.80 -16.24
CA GLY A 277 -14.99 -13.94 -17.15
C GLY A 277 -14.01 -15.02 -16.70
N VAL A 278 -13.03 -14.65 -15.86
CA VAL A 278 -11.90 -15.53 -15.48
C VAL A 278 -12.13 -16.16 -14.10
N ILE A 279 -12.66 -15.43 -13.13
CA ILE A 279 -12.74 -15.87 -11.73
C ILE A 279 -14.05 -16.62 -11.46
N ASP A 280 -13.95 -17.76 -10.78
CA ASP A 280 -15.09 -18.54 -10.31
C ASP A 280 -15.58 -18.04 -8.93
N GLU A 281 -16.65 -17.24 -8.91
CA GLU A 281 -17.22 -16.68 -7.67
C GLU A 281 -17.90 -17.73 -6.80
N GLU A 282 -18.59 -18.69 -7.40
CA GLU A 282 -19.41 -19.68 -6.68
C GLU A 282 -18.54 -20.56 -5.78
N ARG A 283 -17.34 -20.91 -6.26
CA ARG A 283 -16.37 -21.69 -5.47
C ARG A 283 -15.68 -20.89 -4.38
N ILE A 284 -15.43 -19.59 -4.62
CA ILE A 284 -14.87 -18.71 -3.60
C ILE A 284 -15.85 -18.57 -2.43
N GLU A 285 -17.15 -18.42 -2.72
CA GLU A 285 -18.18 -18.26 -1.70
C GLU A 285 -18.50 -19.56 -0.95
N SER A 286 -18.46 -20.72 -1.62
CA SER A 286 -18.78 -22.02 -1.02
C SER A 286 -17.63 -22.62 -0.22
N ASN A 287 -16.41 -22.62 -0.76
CA ASN A 287 -15.27 -23.35 -0.18
C ASN A 287 -14.08 -22.44 0.20
N GLY A 288 -14.14 -21.14 -0.12
CA GLY A 288 -13.03 -20.21 0.10
C GLY A 288 -11.85 -20.40 -0.85
N GLU A 289 -12.04 -21.15 -1.93
CA GLU A 289 -10.98 -21.50 -2.88
C GLU A 289 -11.00 -20.58 -4.11
N PHE A 290 -9.83 -20.04 -4.47
CA PHE A 290 -9.69 -19.16 -5.64
C PHE A 290 -9.37 -19.98 -6.89
N TRP A 291 -10.34 -20.12 -7.78
CA TRP A 291 -10.21 -20.89 -9.02
C TRP A 291 -10.51 -20.04 -10.26
N ILE A 292 -9.95 -20.47 -11.38
CA ILE A 292 -10.30 -19.97 -12.72
C ILE A 292 -11.51 -20.75 -13.22
N LYS A 293 -12.47 -20.06 -13.85
CA LYS A 293 -13.62 -20.69 -14.49
C LYS A 293 -13.17 -21.73 -15.51
N ALA A 294 -13.71 -22.94 -15.41
CA ALA A 294 -13.42 -24.01 -16.34
C ALA A 294 -13.84 -23.70 -17.78
N ASP A 295 -14.81 -22.78 -17.97
CA ASP A 295 -15.25 -22.32 -19.28
C ASP A 295 -14.34 -21.28 -19.94
N TYR A 296 -13.29 -20.84 -19.24
CA TYR A 296 -12.32 -19.89 -19.80
C TYR A 296 -11.45 -20.52 -20.89
N ASP A 297 -11.14 -21.81 -20.77
CA ASP A 297 -10.22 -22.52 -21.66
C ASP A 297 -10.71 -23.97 -21.88
N ASP A 298 -10.67 -24.42 -23.13
CA ASP A 298 -11.17 -25.76 -23.51
C ASP A 298 -10.37 -26.90 -22.83
N ASP A 299 -9.06 -26.71 -22.62
CA ASP A 299 -8.22 -27.69 -21.93
C ASP A 299 -8.58 -27.75 -20.43
N LEU A 300 -8.82 -26.60 -19.81
CA LEU A 300 -9.29 -26.53 -18.42
C LEU A 300 -10.66 -27.22 -18.26
N LYS A 301 -11.55 -27.05 -19.24
CA LYS A 301 -12.85 -27.70 -19.27
C LYS A 301 -12.74 -29.22 -19.35
N GLU A 302 -11.83 -29.73 -20.18
CA GLU A 302 -11.59 -31.17 -20.28
C GLU A 302 -10.98 -31.74 -18.99
N LEU A 303 -9.97 -31.06 -18.45
CA LEU A 303 -9.34 -31.44 -17.18
C LEU A 303 -10.35 -31.44 -16.03
N ARG A 304 -11.25 -30.45 -16.00
CA ARG A 304 -12.32 -30.37 -14.99
C ARG A 304 -13.27 -31.57 -15.06
N LYS A 305 -13.74 -31.91 -16.26
CA LYS A 305 -14.59 -33.09 -16.46
C LYS A 305 -13.91 -34.38 -16.01
N ARG A 306 -12.60 -34.49 -16.25
CA ARG A 306 -11.81 -35.65 -15.82
C ARG A 306 -11.66 -35.70 -14.30
N LEU A 307 -11.42 -34.56 -13.65
CA LEU A 307 -11.35 -34.46 -12.19
C LEU A 307 -12.69 -34.83 -11.54
N ASP A 308 -13.80 -34.31 -12.05
CA ASP A 308 -15.14 -34.62 -11.54
C ASP A 308 -15.45 -36.12 -11.63
N ARG A 309 -15.06 -36.76 -12.74
CA ARG A 309 -15.17 -38.22 -12.88
C ARG A 309 -14.37 -38.96 -11.81
N PHE A 310 -13.12 -38.57 -11.56
CA PHE A 310 -12.30 -39.21 -10.53
C PHE A 310 -12.82 -38.96 -9.11
N GLU A 311 -13.37 -37.78 -8.81
CA GLU A 311 -14.02 -37.48 -7.53
C GLU A 311 -15.27 -38.34 -7.33
N GLU A 312 -16.08 -38.55 -8.37
CA GLU A 312 -17.23 -39.45 -8.33
C GLU A 312 -16.82 -40.92 -8.09
N GLU A 313 -15.81 -41.40 -8.81
CA GLU A 313 -15.26 -42.76 -8.64
C GLU A 313 -14.69 -42.96 -7.23
N ALA A 314 -13.90 -42.00 -6.73
CA ALA A 314 -13.33 -42.05 -5.39
C ALA A 314 -14.42 -42.03 -4.30
N ASN A 315 -15.44 -41.18 -4.45
CA ASN A 315 -16.57 -41.12 -3.52
C ASN A 315 -17.42 -42.40 -3.56
N ALA A 316 -17.56 -43.04 -4.73
CA ALA A 316 -18.24 -44.31 -4.86
C ALA A 316 -17.48 -45.43 -4.12
N VAL A 317 -16.15 -45.49 -4.27
CA VAL A 317 -15.30 -46.44 -3.55
C VAL A 317 -15.33 -46.17 -2.04
N TYR A 318 -15.21 -44.91 -1.61
CA TYR A 318 -15.29 -44.53 -0.20
C TYR A 318 -16.62 -44.99 0.43
N LYS A 319 -17.75 -44.74 -0.25
CA LYS A 319 -19.08 -45.21 0.20
C LYS A 319 -19.20 -46.73 0.19
N ALA A 320 -18.54 -47.44 -0.72
CA ALA A 320 -18.54 -48.89 -0.73
C ALA A 320 -17.78 -49.46 0.47
N VAL A 321 -16.57 -48.95 0.74
CA VAL A 321 -15.73 -49.35 1.89
C VAL A 321 -16.42 -49.00 3.21
N ASP A 322 -17.00 -47.81 3.34
CA ASP A 322 -17.74 -47.41 4.54
C ASP A 322 -18.93 -48.32 4.83
N ARG A 323 -19.63 -48.79 3.78
CA ARG A 323 -20.70 -49.79 3.90
C ARG A 323 -20.19 -51.17 4.33
N GLU A 324 -19.02 -51.58 3.84
CA GLU A 324 -18.40 -52.86 4.23
C GLU A 324 -17.95 -52.84 5.68
N ILE A 325 -17.21 -51.80 6.09
CA ILE A 325 -16.78 -51.62 7.50
C ILE A 325 -17.99 -51.55 8.44
N THR A 326 -19.05 -50.82 8.05
CA THR A 326 -20.27 -50.73 8.87
C THR A 326 -21.03 -52.06 8.96
N LYS A 327 -20.92 -52.94 7.96
CA LYS A 327 -21.48 -54.29 8.00
C LYS A 327 -20.66 -55.21 8.90
N GLU A 328 -19.33 -55.21 8.78
CA GLU A 328 -18.44 -55.98 9.64
C GLU A 328 -18.62 -55.61 11.12
N GLN A 329 -18.72 -54.32 11.45
CA GLN A 329 -18.99 -53.87 12.82
C GLN A 329 -20.37 -54.28 13.37
N LYS A 330 -21.36 -54.54 12.50
CA LYS A 330 -22.68 -55.05 12.90
C LYS A 330 -22.64 -56.57 13.07
N GLU A 331 -21.88 -57.27 12.23
CA GLU A 331 -21.68 -58.72 12.32
C GLU A 331 -20.89 -59.08 13.58
N ASP A 332 -19.79 -58.39 13.90
CA ASP A 332 -19.02 -58.60 15.14
C ASP A 332 -19.87 -58.38 16.42
N LYS A 333 -20.75 -57.38 16.42
CA LYS A 333 -21.69 -57.15 17.55
C LYS A 333 -22.76 -58.24 17.67
N SER A 334 -23.07 -58.95 16.59
CA SER A 334 -24.01 -60.08 16.60
C SER A 334 -23.34 -61.39 17.04
N VAL A 335 -22.07 -61.59 16.69
CA VAL A 335 -21.27 -62.75 17.11
C VAL A 335 -20.98 -62.69 18.61
N VAL A 336 -20.61 -61.53 19.17
CA VAL A 336 -20.40 -61.37 20.62
C VAL A 336 -21.68 -61.62 21.44
N LYS A 337 -22.87 -61.40 20.87
CA LYS A 337 -24.14 -61.71 21.54
C LYS A 337 -24.50 -63.20 21.52
N LEU A 338 -24.00 -63.96 20.55
CA LEU A 338 -24.24 -65.41 20.45
C LEU A 338 -23.30 -66.21 21.35
N GLU A 339 -22.09 -65.71 21.63
CA GLU A 339 -21.15 -66.37 22.56
C GLU A 339 -21.43 -66.06 24.05
N SER A 340 -22.34 -65.12 24.35
CA SER A 340 -22.68 -64.69 25.73
C SER A 340 -24.04 -65.17 26.23
N SER A 341 -24.68 -66.15 25.56
CA SER A 341 -25.99 -66.72 25.93
C SER A 341 -25.90 -68.15 26.46
#